data_AF-B1YA58-F1
#
_entry.id   AF-B1YA58-F1
#
_cell.length_a   1.000
_cell.length_b   1.000
_cell.length_c   1.000
_cell.angle_alpha   90.00
_cell.angle_beta   90.00
_cell.angle_gamma   90.00
#
_symmetry.space_group_name_H-M   'P 1'
#
loop_
_entity.id
_entity.type
_entity.pdbx_description
1 polymer ?
#
loop_
_entity_poly.entity_id
_entity_poly.type
_entity_poly.pdbx_seq_one_letter_code
_entity_poly.pdbx_strand_id
1 'polypeptide(L)'
;MSLDVAYLALGELEKLLSQYDERLKGIEDTWKAFVDASAKAKASWDADLPKIKIRVDQLKNVVESLRKELEVLLAKRELGLISEKDYLDLTAELQKKIDEYQEKLAALTQKISEIESRILYLWSRSLTRDYLAKFDLVELEKRIEDAKAAGRIDDETYARVKQEIALMKHTWELLNLVAPPPKL
;
A
#
# COMPACT_ATOMS: atom_id res chain seq x y z
N MET A 1 26.63 1.92 59.40
CA MET A 1 27.32 2.61 58.29
C MET A 1 27.35 1.79 57.00
N SER A 2 28.00 0.61 56.91
CA SER A 2 28.01 -0.13 55.62
C SER A 2 26.64 -0.71 55.22
N LEU A 3 25.85 -1.16 56.20
CA LEU A 3 24.50 -1.67 55.97
C LEU A 3 23.55 -0.58 55.46
N ASP A 4 23.63 0.63 56.04
CA ASP A 4 22.80 1.79 55.67
C ASP A 4 23.11 2.28 54.25
N VAL A 5 24.38 2.24 53.85
CA VAL A 5 24.81 2.55 52.47
C VAL A 5 24.31 1.51 51.49
N ALA A 6 24.30 0.22 51.85
CA ALA A 6 23.76 -0.84 51.01
C ALA A 6 22.24 -0.72 50.80
N TYR A 7 21.48 -0.39 51.84
CA TYR A 7 20.03 -0.17 51.72
C TYR A 7 19.70 1.06 50.86
N LEU A 8 20.47 2.14 51.00
CA LEU A 8 20.30 3.33 50.15
C LEU A 8 20.57 3.00 48.68
N ALA A 9 21.69 2.32 48.38
CA ALA A 9 22.04 1.90 47.03
C ALA A 9 20.98 0.96 46.42
N LEU A 10 20.41 0.06 47.22
CA LEU A 10 19.34 -0.84 46.78
C LEU A 10 18.07 -0.07 46.43
N GLY A 11 17.63 0.86 47.28
CA GLY A 11 16.45 1.69 47.00
C GLY A 11 16.63 2.59 45.77
N GLU A 12 17.83 3.14 45.56
CA GLU A 12 18.16 3.92 44.34
C GLU A 12 18.11 3.05 43.09
N LEU A 13 18.65 1.83 43.15
CA LEU A 13 18.61 0.88 42.05
C LEU A 13 17.18 0.45 41.71
N GLU A 14 16.37 0.08 42.71
CA GLU A 14 14.96 -0.29 42.52
C GLU A 14 14.16 0.83 41.86
N LYS A 15 14.39 2.07 42.30
CA LYS A 15 13.76 3.25 41.69
C LYS A 15 14.19 3.43 40.24
N LEU A 16 15.49 3.27 39.93
CA LEU A 16 16.00 3.38 38.56
C LEU A 16 15.38 2.30 37.65
N LEU A 17 15.35 1.05 38.11
CA LEU A 17 14.77 -0.07 37.35
C LEU A 17 13.27 0.15 37.12
N SER A 18 12.53 0.59 38.13
CA SER A 18 11.11 0.90 38.01
C SER A 18 10.84 1.99 36.96
N GLN A 19 11.68 3.02 36.89
CA GLN A 19 11.58 4.06 35.85
C GLN A 19 11.82 3.50 34.45
N TYR A 20 12.73 2.53 34.29
CA TYR A 20 12.93 1.86 33.01
C TYR A 20 11.74 0.97 32.64
N ASP A 21 11.16 0.23 33.58
CA ASP A 21 9.96 -0.58 33.34
C ASP A 21 8.77 0.28 32.87
N GLU A 22 8.55 1.43 33.51
CA GLU A 22 7.52 2.38 33.09
C GLU A 22 7.77 2.92 31.67
N ARG A 23 9.03 3.27 31.35
CA ARG A 23 9.41 3.74 30.01
C ARG A 23 9.23 2.66 28.95
N LEU A 24 9.66 1.43 29.23
CA LEU A 24 9.51 0.30 28.31
C LEU A 24 8.03 0.00 28.06
N LYS A 25 7.21 -0.01 29.10
CA LYS A 25 5.76 -0.18 28.96
C LYS A 25 5.13 0.90 28.08
N GLY A 26 5.52 2.16 28.24
CA GLY A 26 5.04 3.26 27.39
C GLY A 26 5.43 3.09 25.90
N ILE A 27 6.63 2.57 25.63
CA ILE A 27 7.08 2.23 24.28
C ILE A 27 6.25 1.08 23.71
N GLU A 28 6.02 0.02 24.48
CA GLU A 28 5.23 -1.15 24.09
C GLU A 28 3.78 -0.77 23.76
N ASP A 29 3.15 0.07 24.59
CA ASP A 29 1.78 0.55 24.38
C ASP A 29 1.67 1.38 23.10
N THR A 30 2.62 2.29 22.88
CA THR A 30 2.69 3.11 21.65
C THR A 30 2.91 2.25 20.42
N TRP A 31 3.80 1.26 20.53
CA TRP A 31 4.07 0.31 19.46
C TRP A 31 2.83 -0.50 19.10
N LYS A 32 2.10 -1.02 20.10
CA LYS A 32 0.86 -1.77 19.88
C LYS A 32 -0.19 -0.92 19.15
N ALA A 33 -0.39 0.32 19.58
CA ALA A 33 -1.31 1.25 18.91
C ALA A 33 -0.89 1.51 17.45
N PHE A 34 0.42 1.66 17.20
CA PHE A 34 0.96 1.80 15.84
C PHE A 34 0.70 0.56 14.98
N VAL A 35 0.89 -0.63 15.53
CA VAL A 35 0.65 -1.90 14.83
C VAL A 35 -0.82 -2.03 14.43
N ASP A 36 -1.73 -1.79 15.37
CA ASP A 36 -3.18 -1.86 15.13
C ASP A 36 -3.63 -0.86 14.06
N ALA A 37 -3.16 0.39 14.14
CA ALA A 37 -3.50 1.44 13.17
C ALA A 37 -2.97 1.11 11.76
N SER A 38 -1.74 0.62 11.66
CA SER A 38 -1.10 0.27 10.38
C SER A 38 -1.77 -0.93 9.72
N ALA A 39 -2.09 -1.98 10.50
CA ALA A 39 -2.80 -3.14 10.01
C ALA A 39 -4.22 -2.78 9.52
N LYS A 40 -4.93 -1.92 10.26
CA LYS A 40 -6.25 -1.42 9.85
C LYS A 40 -6.18 -0.61 8.56
N ALA A 41 -5.20 0.28 8.44
CA ALA A 41 -5.01 1.09 7.23
C ALA A 41 -4.72 0.20 6.00
N LYS A 42 -3.85 -0.81 6.14
CA LYS A 42 -3.59 -1.80 5.07
C LYS A 42 -4.84 -2.56 4.68
N ALA A 43 -5.60 -3.08 5.65
CA ALA A 43 -6.83 -3.82 5.38
C ALA A 43 -7.90 -2.95 4.67
N SER A 44 -8.06 -1.69 5.09
CA SER A 44 -8.95 -0.74 4.41
C SER A 44 -8.49 -0.45 2.98
N TRP A 45 -7.18 -0.25 2.77
CA TRP A 45 -6.62 -0.04 1.43
C TRP A 45 -6.85 -1.24 0.52
N ASP A 46 -6.56 -2.45 0.99
CA ASP A 46 -6.79 -3.68 0.20
C ASP A 46 -8.26 -3.84 -0.18
N ALA A 47 -9.19 -3.44 0.69
CA ALA A 47 -10.63 -3.51 0.43
C ALA A 47 -11.13 -2.44 -0.55
N ASP A 48 -10.52 -1.24 -0.55
CA ASP A 48 -10.94 -0.12 -1.38
C ASP A 48 -10.21 -0.05 -2.72
N LEU A 49 -8.98 -0.58 -2.82
CA LEU A 49 -8.16 -0.56 -4.03
C LEU A 49 -8.90 -1.11 -5.27
N PRO A 50 -9.65 -2.23 -5.22
CA PRO A 50 -10.42 -2.70 -6.37
C PRO A 50 -11.44 -1.68 -6.86
N LYS A 51 -12.12 -0.97 -5.94
CA LYS A 51 -13.09 0.07 -6.30
C LYS A 51 -12.40 1.27 -6.94
N ILE A 52 -11.23 1.65 -6.44
CA ILE A 52 -10.41 2.73 -7.00
C ILE A 52 -9.99 2.37 -8.43
N LYS A 53 -9.49 1.14 -8.65
CA LYS A 53 -9.10 0.66 -9.99
C LYS A 53 -10.26 0.71 -10.98
N ILE A 54 -11.45 0.25 -10.59
CA ILE A 54 -12.66 0.34 -11.43
C ILE A 54 -12.93 1.79 -11.87
N ARG A 55 -12.77 2.77 -10.97
CA ARG A 55 -12.98 4.19 -11.32
C ARG A 55 -11.88 4.73 -12.25
N VAL A 56 -10.64 4.31 -12.05
CA VAL A 56 -9.53 4.65 -12.95
C VAL A 56 -9.79 4.09 -14.35
N ASP A 57 -10.21 2.83 -14.45
CA ASP A 57 -10.48 2.19 -15.74
C ASP A 57 -11.71 2.80 -16.43
N GLN A 58 -12.75 3.18 -15.69
CA GLN A 58 -13.86 3.96 -16.23
C GLN A 58 -13.40 5.28 -16.86
N LEU A 59 -12.50 6.01 -16.21
CA LEU A 59 -11.95 7.25 -16.75
C LEU A 59 -11.07 7.01 -17.98
N LYS A 60 -10.26 5.95 -17.99
CA LYS A 60 -9.49 5.54 -19.17
C LYS A 60 -10.41 5.22 -20.35
N ASN A 61 -11.49 4.47 -20.12
CA ASN A 61 -12.47 4.14 -21.15
C ASN A 61 -13.17 5.39 -21.72
N VAL A 62 -13.43 6.41 -20.88
CA VAL A 62 -13.94 7.71 -21.36
C VAL A 62 -12.94 8.39 -22.29
N VAL A 63 -11.66 8.44 -21.92
CA VAL A 63 -10.60 9.00 -22.79
C VAL A 63 -10.50 8.25 -24.11
N GLU A 64 -10.56 6.91 -24.08
CA GLU A 64 -10.56 6.09 -25.30
C GLU A 64 -11.79 6.33 -26.17
N SER A 65 -12.97 6.49 -25.55
CA SER A 65 -14.20 6.84 -26.28
C SER A 65 -14.08 8.19 -26.99
N LEU A 66 -13.53 9.20 -26.32
CA LEU A 66 -13.30 10.53 -26.91
C LEU A 66 -12.29 10.46 -28.08
N ARG A 67 -11.24 9.64 -27.96
CA ARG A 67 -10.28 9.41 -29.05
C ARG A 67 -10.94 8.74 -30.28
N LYS A 68 -11.81 7.76 -30.06
CA LYS A 68 -12.61 7.16 -31.15
C LYS A 68 -13.56 8.17 -31.79
N GLU A 69 -14.12 9.08 -30.99
CA GLU A 69 -14.98 10.16 -31.52
C GLU A 69 -14.19 11.12 -32.43
N LEU A 70 -12.93 11.44 -32.08
CA LEU A 70 -12.02 12.18 -32.97
C LEU A 70 -11.77 11.44 -34.30
N GLU A 71 -11.53 10.13 -34.27
CA GLU A 71 -11.37 9.32 -35.49
C GLU A 71 -12.63 9.35 -36.37
N VAL A 72 -13.82 9.29 -35.75
CA VAL A 72 -15.10 9.40 -36.45
C VAL A 72 -15.30 10.79 -37.05
N LEU A 73 -14.91 11.87 -36.36
CA LEU A 73 -14.98 13.23 -36.91
C LEU A 73 -14.07 13.39 -38.12
N LEU A 74 -12.86 12.83 -38.08
CA LEU A 74 -11.94 12.83 -39.21
C LEU A 74 -12.57 12.13 -40.43
N ALA A 75 -13.13 10.94 -40.24
CA ALA A 75 -13.81 10.21 -41.32
C ALA A 75 -15.01 10.99 -41.89
N LYS A 76 -15.81 11.64 -41.03
CA LYS A 76 -16.93 12.49 -41.47
C LYS A 76 -16.47 13.67 -42.31
N ARG A 77 -15.35 14.31 -41.93
CA ARG A 77 -14.74 15.40 -42.70
C ARG A 77 -14.28 14.91 -44.08
N GLU A 78 -13.57 13.79 -44.12
CA GLU A 78 -13.09 13.19 -45.38
C GLU A 78 -14.22 12.82 -46.34
N LEU A 79 -15.38 12.42 -45.80
CA LEU A 79 -16.60 12.14 -46.56
C LEU A 79 -17.42 13.40 -46.92
N GLY A 80 -16.98 14.59 -46.51
CA GLY A 80 -17.70 15.84 -46.75
C GLY A 80 -19.01 15.98 -45.96
N LEU A 81 -19.20 15.20 -44.89
CA LEU A 81 -20.42 15.18 -44.07
C LEU A 81 -20.45 16.30 -43.02
N ILE A 82 -19.32 16.96 -42.77
CA ILE A 82 -19.19 18.11 -41.86
C ILE A 82 -18.33 19.19 -42.52
N SER A 83 -18.56 20.45 -42.15
CA SER A 83 -17.74 21.55 -42.64
C SER A 83 -16.35 21.54 -41.98
N GLU A 84 -15.36 22.16 -42.64
CA GLU A 84 -14.02 22.33 -42.08
C GLU A 84 -14.06 23.08 -40.74
N LYS A 85 -14.92 24.10 -40.64
CA LYS A 85 -15.07 24.89 -39.42
C LYS A 85 -15.62 24.04 -38.27
N ASP A 86 -16.72 23.31 -38.51
CA ASP A 86 -17.32 22.46 -37.47
C ASP A 86 -16.37 21.35 -37.04
N TYR A 87 -15.60 20.79 -37.98
CA TYR A 87 -14.55 19.82 -37.68
C TYR A 87 -13.50 20.39 -36.73
N LEU A 88 -12.96 21.58 -37.02
CA LEU A 88 -11.94 22.22 -36.19
C LEU A 88 -12.46 22.55 -34.79
N ASP A 89 -13.68 23.11 -34.71
CA ASP A 89 -14.30 23.49 -33.43
C ASP A 89 -14.56 22.25 -32.55
N LEU A 90 -15.14 21.18 -33.10
CA LEU A 90 -15.41 19.93 -32.37
C LEU A 90 -14.12 19.20 -31.98
N THR A 91 -13.14 19.17 -32.88
CA THR A 91 -11.83 18.56 -32.60
C THR A 91 -11.12 19.28 -31.46
N ALA A 92 -11.13 20.62 -31.46
CA ALA A 92 -10.53 21.40 -30.40
C ALA A 92 -11.21 21.16 -29.04
N GLU A 93 -12.54 21.06 -29.01
CA GLU A 93 -13.28 20.76 -27.78
C GLU A 93 -12.97 19.35 -27.25
N LEU A 94 -12.99 18.34 -28.12
CA LEU A 94 -12.69 16.95 -27.73
C LEU A 94 -11.24 16.80 -27.27
N GLN A 95 -10.29 17.42 -27.99
CA GLN A 95 -8.88 17.39 -27.62
C GLN A 95 -8.67 18.01 -26.23
N LYS A 96 -9.29 19.17 -25.96
CA LYS A 96 -9.22 19.81 -24.64
C LYS A 96 -9.74 18.90 -23.53
N LYS A 97 -10.86 18.19 -23.75
CA LYS A 97 -11.41 17.25 -22.76
C LYS A 97 -10.50 16.04 -22.56
N ILE A 98 -9.92 15.52 -23.65
CA ILE A 98 -8.96 14.41 -23.60
C ILE A 98 -7.75 14.81 -22.75
N ASP A 99 -7.18 15.98 -22.99
CA ASP A 99 -6.01 16.49 -22.26
C ASP A 99 -6.34 16.67 -20.77
N GLU A 100 -7.49 17.27 -20.45
CA GLU A 100 -7.96 17.46 -19.08
C GLU A 100 -8.13 16.13 -18.33
N TYR A 101 -8.76 15.13 -18.96
CA TYR A 101 -8.95 13.83 -18.34
C TYR A 101 -7.64 13.04 -18.20
N GLN A 102 -6.72 13.16 -19.16
CA GLN A 102 -5.41 12.53 -19.08
C GLN A 102 -4.57 13.12 -17.96
N GLU A 103 -4.54 14.44 -17.81
CA GLU A 103 -3.83 15.11 -16.71
C GLU A 103 -4.37 14.66 -15.35
N LYS A 104 -5.71 14.65 -15.20
CA LYS A 104 -6.37 14.18 -13.97
C LYS A 104 -6.09 12.70 -13.70
N LEU A 105 -6.11 11.85 -14.73
CA LEU A 105 -5.79 10.43 -14.61
C LEU A 105 -4.34 10.22 -14.16
N ALA A 106 -3.39 10.97 -14.71
CA ALA A 106 -1.99 10.91 -14.30
C ALA A 106 -1.82 11.29 -12.83
N ALA A 107 -2.42 12.42 -12.40
CA ALA A 107 -2.37 12.89 -11.02
C ALA A 107 -3.00 11.89 -10.04
N LEU A 108 -4.15 11.31 -10.38
CA LEU A 108 -4.81 10.30 -9.55
C LEU A 108 -3.98 9.01 -9.47
N THR A 109 -3.40 8.56 -10.57
CA THR A 109 -2.56 7.36 -10.61
C THR A 109 -1.31 7.53 -9.75
N GLN A 110 -0.67 8.70 -9.83
CA GLN A 110 0.46 9.03 -8.98
C GLN A 110 0.06 9.01 -7.49
N LYS A 111 -1.07 9.66 -7.14
CA LYS A 111 -1.55 9.69 -5.75
C LYS A 111 -1.86 8.29 -5.21
N ILE A 112 -2.41 7.41 -6.04
CA ILE A 112 -2.63 6.00 -5.68
C ILE A 112 -1.30 5.32 -5.34
N SER A 113 -0.30 5.45 -6.21
CA SER A 113 1.04 4.89 -6.01
C SER A 113 1.72 5.42 -4.74
N GLU A 114 1.58 6.72 -4.45
CA GLU A 114 2.13 7.36 -3.25
C GLU A 114 1.47 6.82 -1.97
N ILE A 115 0.14 6.68 -1.98
CA ILE A 115 -0.62 6.14 -0.85
C ILE A 115 -0.25 4.68 -0.63
N GLU A 116 -0.23 3.87 -1.69
CA GLU A 116 0.15 2.45 -1.62
C GLU A 116 1.55 2.27 -1.02
N SER A 117 2.52 3.04 -1.51
CA SER A 117 3.90 2.99 -1.01
C SER A 117 3.99 3.32 0.48
N ARG A 118 3.26 4.35 0.93
CA ARG A 118 3.23 4.74 2.35
C ARG A 118 2.56 3.69 3.22
N ILE A 119 1.47 3.08 2.74
CA ILE A 119 0.76 2.02 3.45
C ILE A 119 1.63 0.79 3.58
N LEU A 120 2.27 0.35 2.50
CA LEU A 120 3.20 -0.80 2.52
C LEU A 120 4.38 -0.55 3.46
N TYR A 121 4.96 0.65 3.45
CA TYR A 121 6.03 1.02 4.36
C TYR A 121 5.62 0.92 5.83
N LEU A 122 4.49 1.54 6.21
CA LEU A 122 4.02 1.50 7.61
C LEU A 122 3.62 0.09 8.02
N TRP A 123 2.91 -0.63 7.15
CA TRP A 123 2.52 -2.02 7.38
C TRP A 123 3.73 -2.93 7.56
N SER A 124 4.74 -2.85 6.71
CA SER A 124 5.95 -3.70 6.80
C SER A 124 6.67 -3.54 8.13
N ARG A 125 6.68 -2.33 8.70
CA ARG A 125 7.25 -2.08 10.03
C ARG A 125 6.36 -2.61 11.14
N SER A 126 5.05 -2.58 10.98
CA SER A 126 4.12 -3.12 11.97
C SER A 126 4.08 -4.64 12.03
N LEU A 127 4.75 -5.36 11.13
CA LEU A 127 4.76 -6.82 11.12
C LEU A 127 5.41 -7.36 12.40
N THR A 128 4.68 -8.23 13.10
CA THR A 128 5.14 -8.88 14.33
C THR A 128 5.30 -10.38 14.12
N ARG A 129 6.05 -11.03 15.03
CA ARG A 129 6.23 -12.48 15.01
C ARG A 129 4.90 -13.21 15.14
N ASP A 130 4.06 -12.80 16.09
CA ASP A 130 2.74 -13.41 16.32
C ASP A 130 1.81 -13.27 15.11
N TYR A 131 1.91 -12.17 14.36
CA TYR A 131 1.16 -12.00 13.14
C TYR A 131 1.66 -12.93 12.04
N LEU A 132 2.99 -12.92 11.78
CA LEU A 132 3.61 -13.69 10.71
C LEU A 132 3.53 -15.20 10.94
N ALA A 133 3.58 -15.66 12.20
CA ALA A 133 3.47 -17.07 12.57
C ALA A 133 2.12 -17.71 12.17
N LYS A 134 1.11 -16.90 11.85
CA LYS A 134 -0.21 -17.37 11.38
C LYS A 134 -0.19 -17.81 9.91
N PHE A 135 0.88 -17.50 9.18
CA PHE A 135 0.98 -17.74 7.76
C PHE A 135 2.08 -18.75 7.46
N ASP A 136 1.75 -19.75 6.64
CA ASP A 136 2.78 -20.49 5.90
C ASP A 136 3.17 -19.66 4.67
N LEU A 137 4.26 -18.91 4.79
CA LEU A 137 4.72 -18.00 3.73
C LEU A 137 5.22 -18.73 2.48
N VAL A 138 5.61 -20.00 2.60
CA VAL A 138 6.05 -20.82 1.45
C VAL A 138 4.83 -21.28 0.68
N GLU A 139 3.84 -21.82 1.38
CA GLU A 139 2.58 -22.25 0.76
C GLU A 139 1.81 -21.06 0.19
N LEU A 140 1.80 -19.92 0.87
CA LEU A 140 1.17 -18.69 0.36
C LEU A 140 1.80 -18.25 -0.97
N GLU A 141 3.14 -18.27 -1.06
CA GLU A 141 3.84 -17.93 -2.30
C GLU A 141 3.47 -18.88 -3.43
N LYS A 142 3.50 -20.19 -3.17
CA LYS A 142 3.12 -21.21 -4.16
C LYS A 142 1.69 -21.01 -4.66
N ARG A 143 0.73 -20.73 -3.78
CA ARG A 143 -0.66 -20.46 -4.16
C ARG A 143 -0.79 -19.26 -5.10
N ILE A 144 0.06 -18.26 -4.95
CA ILE A 144 0.07 -17.07 -5.81
C ILE A 144 0.69 -17.39 -7.18
N GLU A 145 1.76 -18.17 -7.23
CA GLU A 145 2.32 -18.70 -8.49
C GLU A 145 1.28 -19.53 -9.25
N ASP A 146 0.61 -20.45 -8.58
CA ASP A 146 -0.43 -21.31 -9.18
C ASP A 146 -1.62 -20.49 -9.68
N ALA A 147 -2.05 -19.47 -8.91
CA ALA A 147 -3.11 -18.56 -9.33
C ALA A 147 -2.72 -17.77 -10.58
N LYS A 148 -1.46 -17.34 -10.69
CA LYS A 148 -0.95 -16.64 -11.87
C LYS A 148 -0.88 -17.56 -13.08
N ALA A 149 -0.30 -18.75 -12.92
CA ALA A 149 -0.21 -19.76 -13.98
C ALA A 149 -1.60 -20.18 -14.50
N ALA A 150 -2.59 -20.26 -13.61
CA ALA A 150 -3.97 -20.55 -13.97
C ALA A 150 -4.76 -19.35 -14.52
N GLY A 151 -4.15 -18.17 -14.69
CA GLY A 151 -4.80 -16.96 -15.20
C GLY A 151 -5.89 -16.38 -14.29
N ARG A 152 -5.90 -16.75 -13.01
CA ARG A 152 -6.91 -16.27 -12.03
C ARG A 152 -6.62 -14.87 -11.51
N ILE A 153 -5.37 -14.42 -11.64
CA ILE A 153 -4.91 -13.08 -11.26
C ILE A 153 -4.13 -12.45 -12.41
N ASP A 154 -4.30 -11.15 -12.58
CA ASP A 154 -3.53 -10.34 -13.52
C ASP A 154 -2.07 -10.11 -13.05
N ASP A 155 -1.23 -9.59 -13.94
CA ASP A 155 0.20 -9.30 -13.64
C ASP A 155 0.37 -8.29 -12.50
N GLU A 156 -0.50 -7.30 -12.42
CA GLU A 156 -0.42 -6.24 -11.43
C GLU A 156 -0.70 -6.78 -10.02
N THR A 157 -1.77 -7.56 -9.88
CA THR A 157 -2.16 -8.25 -8.65
C THR A 157 -1.09 -9.25 -8.23
N TYR A 158 -0.53 -10.01 -9.19
CA TYR A 158 0.57 -10.93 -8.93
C TYR A 158 1.81 -10.21 -8.38
N ALA A 159 2.27 -9.15 -9.07
CA ALA A 159 3.45 -8.39 -8.67
C ALA A 159 3.30 -7.79 -7.27
N ARG A 160 2.12 -7.22 -6.98
CA ARG A 160 1.80 -6.65 -5.67
C ARG A 160 1.85 -7.70 -4.56
N VAL A 161 1.16 -8.82 -4.73
CA VAL A 161 1.10 -9.85 -3.69
C VAL A 161 2.48 -10.50 -3.49
N LYS A 162 3.27 -10.69 -4.55
CA LYS A 162 4.66 -11.16 -4.44
C LYS A 162 5.52 -10.21 -3.63
N GLN A 163 5.39 -8.91 -3.84
CA GLN A 163 6.09 -7.89 -3.05
C GLN A 163 5.70 -7.98 -1.56
N GLU A 164 4.41 -8.12 -1.26
CA GLU A 164 3.92 -8.26 0.12
C GLU A 164 4.49 -9.51 0.79
N ILE A 165 4.50 -10.66 0.10
CA ILE A 165 5.09 -11.91 0.61
C ILE A 165 6.59 -11.75 0.85
N ALA A 166 7.32 -11.10 -0.06
CA ALA A 166 8.75 -10.84 0.11
C ALA A 166 9.05 -10.00 1.35
N LEU A 167 8.25 -8.94 1.60
CA LEU A 167 8.34 -8.14 2.81
C LEU A 167 8.08 -8.99 4.06
N MET A 168 7.04 -9.82 4.06
CA MET A 168 6.73 -10.71 5.19
C MET A 168 7.87 -11.68 5.50
N LYS A 169 8.47 -12.30 4.47
CA LYS A 169 9.61 -13.22 4.64
C LYS A 169 10.84 -12.51 5.20
N HIS A 170 11.19 -11.35 4.65
CA HIS A 170 12.33 -10.59 5.12
C HIS A 170 12.17 -10.15 6.58
N THR A 171 10.98 -9.66 6.95
CA THR A 171 10.71 -9.28 8.34
C THR A 171 10.71 -10.49 9.28
N TRP A 172 10.19 -11.65 8.83
CA TRP A 172 10.25 -12.89 9.62
C TRP A 172 11.69 -13.30 9.95
N GLU A 173 12.58 -13.26 8.96
CA GLU A 173 14.01 -13.56 9.14
C GLU A 173 14.65 -12.61 10.15
N LEU A 174 14.44 -11.29 10.00
CA LEU A 174 14.96 -10.28 10.92
C LEU A 174 14.46 -10.48 12.36
N LEU A 175 13.16 -10.73 12.54
CA LEU A 175 12.58 -10.92 13.88
C LEU A 175 13.10 -12.19 14.58
N ASN A 176 13.50 -13.21 13.82
CA ASN A 176 14.10 -14.42 14.39
C ASN A 176 15.56 -14.21 14.84
N LEU A 177 16.25 -13.17 14.36
CA LEU A 177 17.63 -12.86 14.75
C LEU A 177 17.73 -12.05 16.06
N VAL A 178 16.69 -11.27 16.39
CA VAL A 178 16.73 -10.26 17.49
C VAL A 178 15.85 -10.67 18.68
N ALA A 179 15.49 -11.95 18.79
CA ALA A 179 14.62 -12.42 19.87
C ALA A 179 15.31 -12.28 21.24
N PRO A 180 14.70 -11.56 22.22
CA PRO A 180 15.21 -11.57 23.58
C PRO A 180 15.21 -13.02 24.11
N PRO A 181 16.18 -13.39 24.95
CA PRO A 181 16.22 -14.73 25.52
C PRO A 181 14.90 -15.02 26.25
N PRO A 182 14.42 -16.27 26.23
CA PRO A 182 13.23 -16.64 26.99
C PRO A 182 13.43 -16.26 28.45
N LYS A 183 12.40 -15.68 29.08
CA LYS A 183 12.42 -15.39 30.52
C LYS A 183 12.73 -16.69 31.27
N LEU A 184 13.80 -16.68 32.07
CA LEU A 184 14.18 -17.75 32.99
C LEU A 184 13.16 -17.88 34.14
#